data_AF-A0A815VUS8-F1
#
_entry.id   AF-A0A815VUS8-F1
#
_cell.length_a   1.000
_cell.length_b   1.000
_cell.length_c   1.000
_cell.angle_alpha   90.00
_cell.angle_beta   90.00
_cell.angle_gamma   90.00
#
_symmetry.space_group_name_H-M   'P 1'
#
loop_
_entity.id
_entity.type
_entity.pdbx_description
1 polymer ?
#
loop_
_entity_poly.entity_id
_entity_poly.type
_entity_poly.pdbx_seq_one_letter_code
_entity_poly.pdbx_strand_id
1 'polypeptide(L)'
;MVGWIRFVDRAGTVIVRKAPNGRCGSLKAGWILGVYPTEPGTTSLSTLCYVDEIGNPCSSSKPIRSTHCGDFLVFELPDPPTCPVCACTDDYELH
;
A
#
# COMPACT_ATOMS: atom_id res chain seq x y z
N MET A 1 7.86 5.25 -14.45
CA MET A 1 9.05 5.36 -13.61
C MET A 1 8.70 4.88 -12.20
N VAL A 2 9.55 4.07 -11.57
CA VAL A 2 9.40 3.74 -10.14
C VAL A 2 9.73 4.98 -9.32
N GLY A 3 8.94 5.29 -8.30
CA GLY A 3 9.10 6.49 -7.49
C GLY A 3 8.73 6.28 -6.03
N TRP A 4 9.37 7.07 -5.16
CA TRP A 4 9.07 7.12 -3.73
C TRP A 4 7.96 8.13 -3.49
N ILE A 5 6.87 7.68 -2.88
CA ILE A 5 5.73 8.51 -2.54
C ILE A 5 5.45 8.48 -1.04
N ARG A 6 4.86 9.55 -0.54
CA ARG A 6 4.34 9.66 0.82
C ARG A 6 2.85 9.98 0.73
N PHE A 7 2.04 9.28 1.51
CA PHE A 7 0.63 9.63 1.70
C PHE A 7 0.50 10.65 2.84
N VAL A 8 -0.37 11.64 2.66
CA VAL A 8 -0.56 12.75 3.59
C VAL A 8 -2.04 13.12 3.72
N ASP A 9 -2.38 13.78 4.82
CA ASP A 9 -3.70 14.34 5.12
C ASP A 9 -4.82 13.28 5.03
N ARG A 10 -5.95 13.63 4.40
CA ARG A 10 -7.16 12.78 4.32
C ARG A 10 -6.99 11.51 3.50
N ALA A 11 -5.88 11.38 2.76
CA ALA A 11 -5.58 10.14 2.06
C ALA A 11 -5.15 9.04 3.03
N GLY A 12 -4.77 9.37 4.27
CA GLY A 12 -4.13 8.45 5.19
C GLY A 12 -2.60 8.53 5.09
N THR A 13 -1.92 7.74 5.90
CA THR A 13 -0.45 7.77 6.05
C THR A 13 0.21 6.45 5.65
N VAL A 14 -0.56 5.37 5.56
CA VAL A 14 -0.08 4.05 5.17
C VAL A 14 -1.07 3.34 4.26
N ILE A 15 -0.57 2.33 3.54
CA ILE A 15 -1.44 1.41 2.81
C ILE A 15 -2.08 0.44 3.84
N VAL A 16 -3.29 -0.04 3.60
CA VAL A 16 -3.93 -0.98 4.53
C VAL A 16 -3.23 -2.35 4.48
N ARG A 17 -3.13 -3.02 5.63
CA ARG A 17 -2.55 -4.39 5.75
C ARG A 17 -3.58 -5.52 5.62
N LYS A 18 -4.86 -5.17 5.42
CA LYS A 18 -5.95 -6.12 5.23
C LYS A 18 -6.62 -5.84 3.89
N ALA A 19 -6.98 -6.90 3.18
CA ALA A 19 -7.68 -6.78 1.91
C ALA A 19 -8.97 -5.96 2.08
N PRO A 20 -9.15 -4.87 1.31
CA PRO A 20 -10.36 -4.08 1.35
C PRO A 20 -11.47 -4.84 0.62
N ASN A 21 -12.36 -5.50 1.36
CA ASN A 21 -13.52 -6.21 0.83
C ASN A 21 -14.59 -5.22 0.32
N GLY A 22 -14.40 -4.67 -0.90
CA GLY A 22 -15.34 -3.73 -1.52
C GLY A 22 -15.30 -2.31 -0.94
N ARG A 23 -14.17 -1.92 -0.33
CA ARG A 23 -13.92 -0.57 0.21
C ARG A 23 -12.85 0.14 -0.62
N CYS A 24 -12.56 1.41 -0.35
CA CYS A 24 -11.51 2.20 -1.03
C CYS A 24 -11.76 2.68 -2.47
N GLY A 25 -13.00 2.63 -2.97
CA GLY A 25 -13.41 3.41 -4.17
C GLY A 25 -12.72 3.04 -5.49
N SER A 26 -12.01 1.91 -5.55
CA SER A 26 -11.34 1.38 -6.73
C SER A 26 -11.83 -0.04 -7.02
N LEU A 27 -11.99 -0.38 -8.30
CA LEU A 27 -12.32 -1.75 -8.73
C LEU A 27 -11.20 -2.76 -8.43
N LYS A 28 -9.95 -2.27 -8.33
CA LYS A 28 -8.75 -3.08 -8.09
C LYS A 28 -7.89 -2.42 -7.01
N ALA A 29 -8.45 -2.35 -5.80
CA ALA A 29 -7.78 -1.74 -4.65
C ALA A 29 -6.56 -2.57 -4.19
N GLY A 30 -5.43 -1.88 -4.05
CA GLY A 30 -4.17 -2.43 -3.56
C GLY A 30 -4.08 -2.41 -2.04
N TRP A 31 -3.53 -3.45 -1.43
CA TRP A 31 -3.24 -3.55 0.00
C TRP A 31 -1.91 -4.27 0.22
N ILE A 32 -1.30 -4.08 1.39
CA ILE A 32 0.02 -4.62 1.68
C ILE A 32 -0.07 -5.97 2.38
N LEU A 33 0.61 -6.94 1.78
CA LEU A 33 0.96 -8.22 2.39
C LEU A 33 2.42 -8.14 2.87
N GLY A 34 2.60 -8.08 4.19
CA GLY A 34 3.90 -7.90 4.82
C GLY A 34 3.79 -7.03 6.08
N VAL A 35 4.96 -6.59 6.56
CA VAL A 35 5.08 -5.71 7.73
C VAL A 35 5.74 -4.40 7.34
N TYR A 36 5.39 -3.35 8.09
CA TYR A 36 6.08 -2.06 7.97
C TYR A 36 7.37 -2.05 8.78
N PRO A 37 8.38 -1.30 8.33
CA PRO A 37 9.56 -1.04 9.14
C PRO A 37 9.14 -0.28 10.40
N THR A 38 9.53 -0.79 11.56
CA THR A 38 9.23 -0.19 12.87
C THR A 38 10.32 0.74 13.36
N GLU A 39 11.54 0.57 12.85
CA GLU A 39 12.71 1.36 13.27
C GLU A 39 13.01 2.48 12.25
N PRO A 40 13.20 3.74 12.68
CA PRO A 40 13.66 4.82 11.81
C PRO A 40 14.92 4.47 11.02
N GLY A 41 14.94 4.83 9.75
CA GLY A 41 16.03 4.52 8.81
C GLY A 41 15.97 3.12 8.21
N THR A 42 15.08 2.24 8.66
CA THR A 42 14.97 0.88 8.12
C THR A 42 14.01 0.80 6.93
N THR A 43 14.32 -0.11 6.02
CA THR A 43 13.52 -0.39 4.82
C THR A 43 13.08 -1.85 4.84
N SER A 44 11.79 -2.10 4.61
CA SER A 44 11.22 -3.43 4.51
C SER A 44 10.70 -3.70 3.10
N LEU A 45 10.89 -4.94 2.64
CA LEU A 45 10.26 -5.44 1.42
C LEU A 45 8.85 -5.90 1.77
N SER A 46 7.88 -5.49 0.96
CA SER A 46 6.50 -5.91 1.11
C SER A 46 5.88 -6.20 -0.25
N THR A 47 4.73 -6.85 -0.25
CA THR A 47 4.01 -7.16 -1.48
C THR A 47 2.74 -6.33 -1.55
N LEU A 48 2.59 -5.52 -2.58
CA LEU A 48 1.33 -4.85 -2.89
C LEU A 48 0.44 -5.83 -3.67
N CYS A 49 -0.62 -6.30 -3.03
CA CYS A 49 -1.64 -7.20 -3.57
C CYS A 49 -2.86 -6.40 -4.04
N TYR A 50 -3.43 -6.76 -5.19
CA TYR A 50 -4.64 -6.14 -5.71
C TYR A 50 -5.82 -7.11 -5.61
N VAL A 51 -6.93 -6.60 -5.08
CA VAL A 51 -8.21 -7.33 -5.12
C VAL A 51 -8.74 -7.36 -6.56
N ASP A 52 -9.46 -8.42 -6.93
CA ASP A 52 -10.24 -8.45 -8.17
C ASP A 52 -11.74 -8.23 -7.94
N GLU A 53 -12.48 -8.18 -9.04
CA GLU A 53 -13.93 -7.91 -9.07
C GLU A 53 -14.77 -9.05 -8.46
N ILE A 54 -14.22 -10.26 -8.33
CA ILE A 54 -14.90 -11.43 -7.74
C ILE A 54 -14.52 -11.65 -6.28
N GLY A 55 -13.69 -10.78 -5.70
CA GLY A 55 -13.33 -10.79 -4.28
C GLY A 55 -12.09 -11.63 -3.94
N ASN A 56 -11.29 -12.05 -4.92
CA ASN A 56 -9.97 -12.62 -4.62
C ASN A 56 -9.10 -11.54 -4.01
N PRO A 57 -8.57 -11.73 -2.78
CA PRO A 57 -7.82 -10.70 -2.10
C PRO A 57 -6.48 -10.39 -2.78
N CYS A 58 -5.87 -11.31 -3.52
CA CYS A 58 -4.60 -11.06 -4.20
C CYS A 58 -4.54 -11.77 -5.55
N SER A 59 -5.27 -11.23 -6.52
CA SER A 59 -5.29 -11.74 -7.91
C SER A 59 -4.04 -11.35 -8.70
N SER A 60 -3.47 -10.19 -8.37
CA SER A 60 -2.24 -9.64 -8.94
C SER A 60 -1.41 -9.00 -7.85
N SER A 61 -0.09 -9.08 -7.95
CA SER A 61 0.79 -8.49 -6.96
C SER A 61 2.09 -7.95 -7.55
N LYS A 62 2.70 -7.03 -6.81
CA LYS A 62 4.02 -6.46 -7.11
C LYS A 62 4.84 -6.33 -5.83
N PRO A 63 6.15 -6.63 -5.86
CA PRO A 63 7.03 -6.27 -4.76
C PRO A 63 7.16 -4.75 -4.69
N ILE A 64 7.17 -4.22 -3.47
CA ILE A 64 7.36 -2.82 -3.16
C ILE A 64 8.30 -2.68 -1.97
N ARG A 65 8.85 -1.49 -1.78
CA ARG A 65 9.66 -1.17 -0.60
C ARG A 65 8.98 -0.10 0.22
N SER A 66 9.09 -0.21 1.52
CA SER A 66 8.66 0.83 2.45
C SER A 66 9.81 1.20 3.36
N THR A 67 9.98 2.49 3.64
CA THR A 67 11.06 2.99 4.51
C THR A 67 10.47 3.88 5.60
N HIS A 68 10.91 3.64 6.84
CA HIS A 68 10.53 4.48 7.97
C HIS A 68 11.47 5.67 8.07
N CYS A 69 10.96 6.89 7.82
CA CYS A 69 11.76 8.12 7.84
C CYS A 69 11.79 8.80 9.23
N GLY A 70 11.34 8.11 10.28
CA GLY A 70 11.23 8.66 11.64
C GLY A 70 9.78 9.01 11.99
N ASP A 71 9.23 10.01 11.32
CA ASP A 71 7.87 10.51 11.60
C ASP A 71 6.82 10.02 10.60
N PHE A 72 7.26 9.42 9.49
CA PHE A 72 6.39 8.97 8.40
C PHE A 72 7.00 7.81 7.63
N LEU A 73 6.15 7.12 6.88
CA LEU A 73 6.54 6.07 5.95
C LEU A 73 6.53 6.61 4.52
N VAL A 74 7.51 6.17 3.73
CA VAL A 74 7.54 6.36 2.27
C VAL A 74 7.48 5.01 1.57
N PHE A 75 6.87 4.98 0.41
CA PHE A 75 6.62 3.77 -0.36
C PHE A 75 7.20 3.92 -1.75
N GLU A 76 8.02 2.95 -2.16
CA GLU A 76 8.47 2.81 -3.53
C GLU A 76 7.44 1.97 -4.29
N LEU A 77 6.59 2.64 -5.05
CA LEU A 77 5.55 1.96 -5.84
C LEU A 77 6.00 1.87 -7.32
N PRO A 78 5.77 0.73 -7.98
CA PRO A 78 5.88 0.65 -9.42
C PRO A 78 4.78 1.49 -10.06
N ASP A 79 4.95 1.89 -11.33
CA ASP A 79 3.86 2.49 -12.07
C ASP A 79 2.65 1.55 -12.04
N PRO A 80 1.42 2.08 -11.85
CA PRO A 80 0.24 1.27 -11.97
C PRO A 80 0.21 0.64 -13.38
N PRO A 81 0.14 -0.70 -13.50
CA PRO A 81 0.23 -1.35 -14.79
C PRO A 81 -0.98 -1.02 -15.69
N THR A 82 -2.13 -0.65 -15.09
CA THR A 82 -3.38 -0.25 -15.77
C THR A 82 -4.22 0.67 -14.87
N CYS A 83 -5.09 1.51 -15.44
CA CYS A 83 -6.21 2.13 -14.71
C CYS A 83 -7.38 1.14 -14.66
N PRO A 84 -8.12 0.99 -13.54
CA PRO A 84 -8.19 1.87 -12.36
C PRO A 84 -7.53 1.26 -11.10
N VAL A 85 -6.24 0.94 -11.16
CA VAL A 85 -5.51 0.36 -10.02
C VAL A 85 -5.04 1.47 -9.07
N CYS A 86 -5.48 1.44 -7.81
CA CYS A 86 -5.09 2.41 -6.77
C CYS A 86 -4.75 1.69 -5.46
N ALA A 87 -3.85 2.25 -4.64
CA ALA A 87 -3.60 1.74 -3.30
C ALA A 87 -4.70 2.21 -2.33
N CYS A 88 -5.18 1.31 -1.48
CA CYS A 88 -6.10 1.61 -0.39
C CYS A 88 -5.29 2.06 0.83
N THR A 89 -5.51 3.28 1.26
CA THR A 89 -4.75 3.93 2.32
C THR A 89 -5.64 4.28 3.50
N ASP A 90 -5.04 4.31 4.69
CA ASP A 90 -5.69 4.66 5.95
C ASP A 90 -4.66 5.34 6.87
N ASP A 91 -5.12 5.90 7.97
CA ASP A 91 -4.22 6.40 9.00
C ASP A 91 -3.51 5.25 9.71
N TYR A 92 -2.25 5.44 10.06
CA TYR A 92 -1.48 4.45 10.81
C TYR A 92 -2.06 4.28 12.21
N GLU A 93 -3.01 3.36 12.37
CA GLU A 93 -3.48 2.98 13.68
C GLU A 93 -2.43 2.12 14.40
N LEU A 94 -1.81 2.71 15.43
CA LEU A 94 -1.17 1.98 16.53
C LEU A 94 -2.27 1.19 17.25
N HIS A 95 -2.49 -0.05 16.84
CA HIS A 95 -3.11 -1.07 17.67
C HIS A 95 -2.01 -1.94 18.27
#